data_AF-A0A0K0D934-F1
#
_entry.id   AF-A0A0K0D934-F1
#
_cell.length_a   1.000
_cell.length_b   1.000
_cell.length_c   1.000
_cell.angle_alpha   90.00
_cell.angle_beta   90.00
_cell.angle_gamma   90.00
#
_symmetry.space_group_name_H-M   'P 1'
#
loop_
_entity.id
_entity.type
_entity.pdbx_description
1 polymer ?
#
loop_
_entity_poly.entity_id
_entity_poly.type
_entity_poly.pdbx_seq_one_letter_code
_entity_poly.pdbx_strand_id
1 'polypeptide(L)'
;MESIRKVLENVQGDWSQRVNSLKLLRSILINGGMDYESELLSSINSLEDALVTSVKDLRSQVCREACITVSFLCEKLEVSVVRLCEALLPATIGLIPNSAKIMSTSGITASHFIVKVSITTLGFCAMSRMLWCV
;
A
#
# COMPACT_ATOMS: atom_id res chain seq x y z
N MET A 1 -10.21 10.61 7.08
CA MET A 1 -9.85 9.25 6.60
C MET A 1 -10.70 8.13 7.23
N GLU A 2 -11.38 8.35 8.35
CA GLU A 2 -12.18 7.31 9.02
C GLU A 2 -13.37 6.77 8.19
N SER A 3 -13.99 7.60 7.35
CA SER A 3 -15.04 7.18 6.41
C SER A 3 -14.52 6.16 5.37
N ILE A 4 -13.32 6.38 4.85
CA ILE A 4 -12.64 5.47 3.91
C ILE A 4 -12.39 4.13 4.60
N ARG A 5 -11.88 4.15 5.83
CA ARG A 5 -11.60 2.95 6.63
C ARG A 5 -12.87 2.10 6.80
N LYS A 6 -13.98 2.71 7.22
CA LYS A 6 -15.27 2.01 7.40
C LYS A 6 -15.77 1.36 6.10
N VAL A 7 -15.61 2.03 4.97
CA VAL A 7 -16.01 1.46 3.66
C VAL A 7 -15.11 0.30 3.26
N LEU A 8 -13.80 0.39 3.49
CA LEU A 8 -12.85 -0.66 3.12
C LEU A 8 -12.94 -1.90 4.02
N GLU A 9 -13.26 -1.72 5.31
CA GLU A 9 -13.49 -2.82 6.25
C GLU A 9 -14.79 -3.58 5.96
N ASN A 10 -15.78 -2.93 5.35
CA ASN A 10 -17.04 -3.58 5.00
C ASN A 10 -16.90 -4.47 3.75
N VAL A 11 -16.44 -5.71 3.95
CA VAL A 11 -16.25 -6.70 2.88
C VAL A 11 -17.56 -7.08 2.15
N GLN A 12 -18.70 -6.98 2.86
CA GLN A 12 -20.02 -7.31 2.30
C GLN A 12 -20.67 -6.14 1.55
N GLY A 13 -20.10 -4.94 1.63
CA GLY A 13 -20.60 -3.74 0.96
C GLY A 13 -20.33 -3.73 -0.55
N ASP A 14 -20.76 -2.65 -1.20
CA ASP A 14 -20.58 -2.46 -2.63
C ASP A 14 -19.09 -2.37 -3.01
N TRP A 15 -18.62 -3.34 -3.80
CA TRP A 15 -17.24 -3.40 -4.28
C TRP A 15 -16.84 -2.14 -5.06
N SER A 16 -17.78 -1.51 -5.76
CA SER A 16 -17.54 -0.27 -6.51
C SER A 16 -17.25 0.92 -5.58
N GLN A 17 -17.95 1.00 -4.45
CA GLN A 17 -17.69 2.04 -3.44
C GLN A 17 -16.31 1.86 -2.80
N ARG A 18 -15.87 0.62 -2.58
CA ARG A 18 -14.51 0.32 -2.09
C ARG A 18 -13.44 0.77 -3.08
N VAL A 19 -13.61 0.47 -4.38
CA VAL A 19 -12.73 0.97 -5.45
C VAL A 19 -12.69 2.50 -5.48
N ASN A 20 -13.84 3.16 -5.38
CA ASN A 20 -13.90 4.62 -5.35
C ASN A 20 -13.22 5.20 -4.10
N SER A 21 -13.32 4.53 -2.96
CA SER A 21 -12.65 4.93 -1.72
C SER A 21 -11.13 4.81 -1.81
N LEU A 22 -10.61 3.78 -2.49
CA LEU A 22 -9.17 3.64 -2.78
C LEU A 22 -8.67 4.75 -3.73
N LYS A 23 -9.46 5.09 -4.75
CA LYS A 23 -9.16 6.23 -5.64
C LYS A 23 -9.17 7.55 -4.88
N LEU A 24 -10.13 7.73 -3.97
CA LEU A 24 -10.22 8.91 -3.12
C LEU A 24 -8.97 9.04 -2.23
N LEU A 25 -8.49 7.94 -1.65
CA LEU A 25 -7.25 7.93 -0.87
C LEU A 25 -6.07 8.48 -1.69
N ARG A 26 -5.93 8.06 -2.95
CA ARG A 26 -4.89 8.60 -3.85
C ARG A 26 -5.09 10.08 -4.18
N SER A 27 -6.33 10.52 -4.42
CA SER A 27 -6.59 11.95 -4.68
C SER A 27 -6.22 12.82 -3.48
N ILE A 28 -6.49 12.38 -2.24
CA ILE A 28 -6.12 13.11 -1.02
C ILE A 28 -4.59 13.28 -0.95
N LEU A 29 -3.84 12.23 -1.28
CA LEU A 29 -2.38 12.28 -1.28
C LEU A 29 -1.81 13.23 -2.35
N ILE A 30 -2.42 13.28 -3.54
CA ILE A 30 -2.00 14.17 -4.64
C ILE A 30 -2.30 15.64 -4.31
N ASN A 31 -3.43 15.93 -3.66
CA ASN A 31 -3.92 17.29 -3.42
C ASN A 31 -3.30 18.00 -2.19
N GLY A 32 -2.20 17.51 -1.63
CA GLY A 32 -1.51 18.16 -0.49
C GLY A 32 -1.48 17.35 0.81
N GLY A 33 -1.80 16.05 0.78
CA GLY A 33 -1.65 15.19 1.95
C GLY A 33 -0.21 15.07 2.48
N MET A 34 0.79 15.51 1.71
CA MET A 34 2.19 15.49 2.11
C MET A 34 2.60 16.64 3.04
N ASP A 35 1.78 17.70 3.17
CA ASP A 35 2.11 18.84 4.04
C ASP A 35 2.06 18.49 5.53
N TYR A 36 1.35 17.41 5.88
CA TYR A 36 1.22 16.88 7.25
C TYR A 36 1.58 15.39 7.31
N GLU A 37 2.84 15.07 7.00
CA GLU A 37 3.34 13.69 6.87
C GLU A 37 3.02 12.82 8.11
N SER A 38 3.22 13.33 9.32
CA SER A 38 3.01 12.55 10.56
C SER A 38 1.56 12.12 10.79
N GLU A 39 0.60 13.01 10.55
CA GLU A 39 -0.83 12.72 10.71
C GLU A 39 -1.35 11.79 9.61
N LEU A 40 -0.82 11.98 8.40
CA LEU A 40 -1.09 11.12 7.26
C LEU A 40 -0.59 9.69 7.52
N LEU A 41 0.63 9.53 8.02
CA LEU A 41 1.19 8.22 8.36
C LEU A 41 0.38 7.51 9.45
N SER A 42 -0.04 8.22 10.49
CA SER A 42 -0.93 7.66 11.53
C SER A 42 -2.24 7.15 10.92
N SER A 43 -2.83 7.95 10.02
CA SER A 43 -4.06 7.57 9.32
C SER A 43 -3.87 6.38 8.37
N ILE A 44 -2.75 6.30 7.65
CA ILE A 44 -2.42 5.18 6.77
C ILE A 44 -2.19 3.90 7.58
N ASN A 45 -1.48 3.98 8.70
CA ASN A 45 -1.29 2.83 9.59
C ASN A 45 -2.65 2.31 10.13
N SER A 46 -3.61 3.20 10.40
CA SER A 46 -4.97 2.78 10.79
C SER A 46 -5.75 2.06 9.68
N LEU A 47 -5.34 2.23 8.42
CA LEU A 47 -5.91 1.62 7.23
C LEU A 47 -5.23 0.30 6.83
N GLU A 48 -4.15 -0.09 7.52
CA GLU A 48 -3.34 -1.28 7.23
C GLU A 48 -4.20 -2.54 7.05
N ASP A 49 -5.00 -2.90 8.05
CA ASP A 49 -5.86 -4.09 8.02
C ASP A 49 -6.90 -4.04 6.88
N ALA A 50 -7.43 -2.85 6.61
CA ALA A 50 -8.41 -2.64 5.55
C ALA A 50 -7.77 -2.76 4.15
N LEU A 51 -6.52 -2.32 4.00
CA LEU A 51 -5.73 -2.49 2.78
C LEU A 51 -5.34 -3.95 2.57
N VAL A 52 -4.90 -4.66 3.61
CA VAL A 52 -4.58 -6.10 3.54
C VAL A 52 -5.81 -6.88 3.10
N THR A 53 -6.97 -6.58 3.67
CA THR A 53 -8.25 -7.19 3.28
C THR A 53 -8.62 -6.88 1.84
N SER A 54 -8.36 -5.65 1.37
CA SER A 54 -8.65 -5.23 -0.01
C SER A 54 -7.71 -5.85 -1.04
N VAL A 55 -6.45 -6.09 -0.69
CA VAL A 55 -5.48 -6.82 -1.54
C VAL A 55 -5.90 -8.29 -1.70
N LYS A 56 -6.42 -8.92 -0.63
CA LYS A 56 -6.88 -10.31 -0.62
C LYS A 56 -8.27 -10.52 -1.24
N ASP A 57 -8.89 -9.49 -1.81
CA ASP A 57 -10.26 -9.60 -2.33
C ASP A 57 -10.32 -10.50 -3.58
N LEU A 58 -11.37 -11.32 -3.66
CA LEU A 58 -11.63 -12.22 -4.79
C LEU A 58 -12.07 -11.49 -6.07
N ARG A 59 -12.39 -10.19 -5.98
CA ARG A 59 -12.72 -9.37 -7.13
C ARG A 59 -11.45 -8.69 -7.65
N SER A 60 -11.06 -9.06 -8.87
CA SER A 60 -9.85 -8.54 -9.54
C SER A 60 -9.83 -7.01 -9.65
N GLN A 61 -10.99 -6.36 -9.70
CA GLN A 61 -11.11 -4.90 -9.72
C GLN A 61 -10.68 -4.26 -8.39
N VAL A 62 -11.15 -4.81 -7.26
CA VAL A 62 -10.80 -4.31 -5.92
C VAL A 62 -9.33 -4.60 -5.63
N CYS A 63 -8.90 -5.84 -5.89
CA CYS A 63 -7.51 -6.27 -5.71
C CYS A 63 -6.53 -5.40 -6.52
N ARG A 64 -6.79 -5.19 -7.82
CA ARG A 64 -5.96 -4.34 -8.68
C ARG A 64 -5.89 -2.90 -8.17
N GLU A 65 -7.04 -2.33 -7.80
CA GLU A 65 -7.10 -0.96 -7.29
C GLU A 65 -6.33 -0.81 -5.95
N ALA A 66 -6.41 -1.83 -5.09
CA ALA A 66 -5.67 -1.87 -3.83
C ALA A 66 -4.16 -1.96 -4.10
N CYS A 67 -3.71 -2.88 -4.98
CA CYS A 67 -2.31 -2.99 -5.38
C CYS A 67 -1.75 -1.68 -5.96
N ILE A 68 -2.50 -1.01 -6.84
CA ILE A 68 -2.10 0.30 -7.40
C ILE A 68 -1.94 1.35 -6.29
N THR A 69 -2.85 1.35 -5.32
CA THR A 69 -2.82 2.29 -4.19
C THR A 69 -1.62 2.03 -3.28
N VAL A 70 -1.30 0.76 -3.01
CA VAL A 70 -0.11 0.37 -2.24
C VAL A 70 1.16 0.82 -2.98
N SER A 71 1.28 0.54 -4.28
CA SER A 71 2.44 0.99 -5.07
C SER A 71 2.60 2.51 -5.06
N PHE A 72 1.49 3.26 -5.13
CA PHE A 72 1.52 4.71 -5.05
C PHE A 72 2.00 5.21 -3.69
N LEU A 73 1.58 4.57 -2.59
CA LEU A 73 2.06 4.89 -1.24
C LEU A 73 3.56 4.62 -1.11
N CYS A 74 4.04 3.49 -1.63
CA CYS A 74 5.46 3.14 -1.67
C CYS A 74 6.31 4.20 -2.39
N GLU A 75 5.81 4.73 -3.51
CA GLU A 75 6.51 5.74 -4.31
C GLU A 75 6.52 7.13 -3.66
N LYS A 76 5.46 7.50 -2.92
CA LYS A 76 5.34 8.84 -2.33
C LYS A 76 5.99 9.00 -0.97
N LEU A 77 5.93 7.97 -0.13
CA LEU A 77 6.35 8.05 1.28
C LEU A 77 7.67 7.31 1.56
N GLU A 78 8.14 6.48 0.61
CA GLU A 78 9.40 5.72 0.66
C GLU A 78 9.68 5.11 2.05
N VAL A 79 10.57 5.71 2.84
CA VAL A 79 11.06 5.18 4.13
C VAL A 79 9.97 5.12 5.20
N SER A 80 9.01 6.05 5.17
CA SER A 80 7.98 6.18 6.22
C SER A 80 6.93 5.05 6.19
N VAL A 81 6.82 4.30 5.08
CA VAL A 81 5.84 3.22 4.89
C VAL A 81 6.43 1.80 4.99
N VAL A 82 7.68 1.65 5.42
CA VAL A 82 8.33 0.33 5.49
C VAL A 82 7.54 -0.68 6.32
N ARG A 83 7.04 -0.29 7.49
CA ARG A 83 6.19 -1.15 8.34
C ARG A 83 4.92 -1.63 7.63
N LEU A 84 4.25 -0.73 6.92
CA LEU A 84 3.06 -1.04 6.14
C LEU A 84 3.39 -2.03 5.00
N CYS A 85 4.52 -1.82 4.33
CA CYS A 85 5.00 -2.68 3.26
C CYS A 85 5.30 -4.09 3.76
N GLU A 86 5.92 -4.24 4.94
CA GLU A 86 6.18 -5.53 5.57
C GLU A 86 4.88 -6.31 5.86
N ALA A 87 3.84 -5.61 6.34
CA ALA A 87 2.52 -6.22 6.59
C ALA A 87 1.80 -6.64 5.30
N LEU A 88 1.93 -5.88 4.22
CA LEU A 88 1.29 -6.14 2.92
C LEU A 88 2.04 -7.16 2.06
N LEU A 89 3.35 -7.31 2.24
CA LEU A 89 4.19 -8.22 1.47
C LEU A 89 3.63 -9.65 1.41
N PRO A 90 3.28 -10.34 2.52
CA PRO A 90 2.73 -11.69 2.46
C PRO A 90 1.39 -11.75 1.70
N ALA A 91 0.56 -10.71 1.79
CA ALA A 91 -0.70 -10.63 1.04
C ALA A 91 -0.45 -10.52 -0.47
N THR A 92 0.53 -9.70 -0.89
CA THR A 92 0.87 -9.54 -2.31
C THR A 92 1.53 -10.78 -2.91
N ILE A 93 2.40 -11.47 -2.17
CA ILE A 93 3.02 -12.72 -2.62
C ILE A 93 1.97 -13.82 -2.81
N GLY A 94 0.95 -13.87 -1.93
CA GLY A 94 -0.18 -14.80 -2.06
C GLY A 94 -1.00 -14.62 -3.34
N LEU A 95 -0.92 -13.47 -4.01
CA LEU A 95 -1.60 -13.22 -5.29
C LEU A 95 -0.82 -13.75 -6.50
N ILE A 96 0.49 -13.98 -6.37
CA ILE A 96 1.36 -14.43 -7.48
C ILE A 96 0.90 -15.77 -8.09
N PRO A 97 0.60 -16.83 -7.31
CA PRO A 97 0.17 -18.11 -7.87
C PRO A 97 -1.29 -18.12 -8.37
N ASN A 98 -1.98 -16.97 -8.40
CA ASN A 98 -3.37 -16.91 -8.83
C ASN A 98 -3.51 -17.12 -10.35
N SER A 99 -4.46 -17.97 -10.77
CA SER A 99 -4.74 -18.27 -12.18
C SER A 99 -5.35 -17.08 -12.94
N ALA A 100 -5.98 -16.13 -12.22
CA ALA A 100 -6.48 -14.91 -12.81
C ALA A 100 -5.31 -13.96 -13.12
N LYS A 101 -4.95 -13.85 -14.41
CA LYS A 101 -3.85 -13.00 -14.90
C LYS A 101 -3.84 -11.58 -14.34
N ILE A 102 -5.02 -10.97 -14.17
CA ILE A 102 -5.14 -9.60 -13.62
C ILE A 102 -4.67 -9.55 -12.16
N MET A 103 -4.98 -10.55 -11.35
CA MET A 103 -4.57 -10.60 -9.94
C MET A 103 -3.09 -10.89 -9.80
N SER A 104 -2.57 -11.88 -10.55
CA SER A 104 -1.16 -12.24 -10.48
C SER A 104 -0.25 -11.10 -10.97
N THR A 105 -0.60 -10.44 -12.08
CA THR A 105 0.16 -9.27 -12.57
C THR A 105 0.12 -8.11 -11.58
N SER A 106 -1.02 -7.82 -10.97
CA SER A 106 -1.14 -6.77 -9.94
C SER A 106 -0.29 -7.08 -8.71
N GLY A 107 -0.31 -8.33 -8.24
CA GLY A 107 0.54 -8.80 -7.14
C GLY A 107 2.02 -8.63 -7.44
N ILE A 108 2.48 -9.07 -8.61
CA ILE A 108 3.89 -8.94 -9.04
C ILE A 108 4.32 -7.46 -9.06
N THR A 109 3.50 -6.57 -9.62
CA THR A 109 3.83 -5.14 -9.65
C THR A 109 3.90 -4.56 -8.23
N ALA A 110 2.96 -4.86 -7.35
CA ALA A 110 2.96 -4.37 -5.98
C ALA A 110 4.16 -4.88 -5.19
N SER A 111 4.47 -6.18 -5.28
CA SER A 111 5.65 -6.77 -4.63
C SER A 111 6.96 -6.14 -5.13
N HIS A 112 7.07 -5.82 -6.43
CA HIS A 112 8.23 -5.12 -6.97
C HIS A 112 8.44 -3.74 -6.32
N PHE A 113 7.36 -2.94 -6.17
CA PHE A 113 7.45 -1.64 -5.50
C PHE A 113 7.79 -1.76 -4.02
N ILE A 114 7.25 -2.75 -3.31
CA ILE A 114 7.58 -3.01 -1.91
C ILE A 114 9.08 -3.31 -1.76
N VAL A 115 9.62 -4.23 -2.57
CA VAL A 115 11.04 -4.60 -2.53
C VAL A 115 11.94 -3.40 -2.87
N LYS A 116 11.54 -2.58 -3.85
CA LYS A 116 12.26 -1.35 -4.21
C LYS A 116 12.43 -0.41 -3.01
N VAL A 117 11.37 -0.19 -2.23
CA VAL A 117 11.41 0.67 -1.02
C VAL A 117 12.31 0.08 0.06
N SER A 118 12.23 -1.23 0.29
CA SER A 118 13.09 -1.90 1.28
C SER A 118 14.57 -1.81 0.94
N ILE A 119 14.93 -1.95 -0.35
CA ILE A 119 16.33 -1.82 -0.82
C ILE A 119 16.83 -0.38 -0.66
N THR A 120 16.03 0.64 -1.00
CA THR A 120 16.40 2.04 -0.79
C THR A 120 16.72 2.32 0.69
N THR A 121 15.91 1.77 1.60
CA THR A 121 16.13 1.91 3.06
C THR A 121 17.44 1.24 3.51
N LEU A 122 17.75 0.04 2.99
CA LEU A 122 19.02 -0.64 3.27
C LEU A 122 20.22 0.13 2.71
N GLY A 123 20.09 0.76 1.54
CA GLY A 123 21.11 1.64 0.97
C GLY A 123 21.39 2.86 1.85
N PHE A 124 20.35 3.53 2.34
CA PHE A 124 20.48 4.64 3.29
C PHE A 124 21.08 4.20 4.63
N CYS A 125 20.67 3.05 5.16
CA CYS A 125 21.19 2.54 6.44
C CYS A 125 22.65 2.06 6.33
N ALA A 126 23.03 1.44 5.20
CA ALA A 126 24.42 1.07 4.91
C ALA A 126 25.30 2.31 4.78
N MET A 127 24.82 3.37 4.13
CA MET A 127 25.55 4.64 3.97
C MET A 127 25.63 5.44 5.28
N SER A 128 24.56 5.45 6.09
CA SER A 128 24.54 6.11 7.39
C SER A 128 25.41 5.41 8.43
N ARG A 129 25.55 4.07 8.38
CA ARG A 129 26.56 3.34 9.17
C ARG A 129 27.98 3.62 8.69
N MET A 130 28.19 3.89 7.40
CA MET A 130 29.50 4.25 6.87
C MET A 130 29.90 5.69 7.25
N LEU A 131 28.95 6.62 7.34
CA LEU A 131 29.21 8.01 7.76
C LEU A 131 29.35 8.21 9.29
N TRP A 132 28.85 7.29 10.12
CA TRP A 132 28.99 7.35 11.60
C TRP A 132 30.09 6.42 12.13
N CYS A 133 30.93 5.87 11.25
CA CYS A 133 32.09 5.04 11.62
C CYS A 133 33.43 5.76 11.33
N VAL A 134 33.42 7.11 11.38
CA VAL A 134 34.61 7.97 11.41
C VAL A 134 34.55 8.84 12.66
#